data_AF-A0A9D4DGW9-F1
#
_entry.id   AF-A0A9D4DGW9-F1
#
_cell.length_a   1.000
_cell.length_b   1.000
_cell.length_c   1.000
_cell.angle_alpha   90.00
_cell.angle_beta   90.00
_cell.angle_gamma   90.00
#
_symmetry.space_group_name_H-M   'P 1'
#
loop_
_entity.id
_entity.type
_entity.pdbx_description
1 polymer ?
#
loop_
_entity_poly.entity_id
_entity_poly.type
_entity_poly.pdbx_seq_one_letter_code
_entity_poly.pdbx_strand_id
1 'polypeptide(L)'
;MAQMCRNSQRQEVCSCFVKRGREENKMLTRLITSSVRAMSGDLGSGAGKGGGSGGSIRDAGGAFGKIEAGREEEYFHKLGDKQLKEFQKNMNEQKKFHEEEIKRLEASLARHKEQVKKLDKLDGDSD
;
A
#
# COMPACT_ATOMS: atom_id res chain seq x y z
N MET A 1 -14.30 50.67 -13.15
CA MET A 1 -15.54 49.85 -13.17
C MET A 1 -15.62 48.99 -14.44
N ALA A 2 -14.82 47.92 -14.55
CA ALA A 2 -15.05 46.86 -15.56
C ALA A 2 -14.38 45.51 -15.23
N GLN A 3 -13.96 45.30 -13.97
CA GLN A 3 -13.39 44.03 -13.49
C GLN A 3 -14.47 43.12 -12.91
N MET A 4 -15.67 43.08 -13.50
CA MET A 4 -16.76 42.21 -13.04
C MET A 4 -17.32 41.26 -14.10
N CYS A 5 -16.90 41.36 -15.36
CA CYS A 5 -17.46 40.54 -16.45
C CYS A 5 -16.75 39.19 -16.73
N ARG A 6 -15.68 38.83 -15.99
CA ARG A 6 -14.94 37.56 -16.24
C ARG A 6 -15.22 36.44 -15.24
N ASN A 7 -15.93 36.71 -14.14
CA ASN A 7 -16.22 35.71 -13.10
C ASN A 7 -17.58 35.00 -13.27
N SER A 8 -18.45 35.45 -14.17
CA SER A 8 -19.76 34.82 -14.40
C SER A 8 -19.70 33.58 -15.30
N GLN A 9 -18.77 33.52 -16.26
CA GLN A 9 -18.67 32.38 -17.19
C GLN A 9 -17.89 31.16 -16.66
N ARG A 10 -17.27 31.23 -15.47
CA ARG A 10 -16.50 30.11 -14.90
C ARG A 10 -17.31 29.17 -14.00
N GLN A 11 -18.51 29.57 -13.56
CA GLN A 11 -19.36 28.74 -12.69
C GLN A 11 -20.36 27.86 -13.45
N GLU A 12 -20.80 28.26 -14.64
CA GLU A 12 -21.81 27.46 -15.38
C GLU A 12 -21.25 26.18 -16.00
N VAL A 13 -19.99 26.20 -16.46
CA VAL A 13 -19.29 24.99 -16.97
C VAL A 13 -19.04 23.93 -15.89
N CYS A 14 -18.97 24.32 -14.61
CA CYS A 14 -18.73 23.39 -13.52
C CYS A 14 -20.01 22.63 -13.09
N SER A 15 -21.19 23.24 -13.22
CA SER A 15 -22.45 22.59 -12.81
C SER A 15 -22.99 21.59 -13.85
N CYS A 16 -22.73 21.82 -15.15
CA CYS A 16 -23.15 20.89 -16.21
C CYS A 16 -22.23 19.67 -16.36
N PHE A 17 -20.92 19.80 -16.08
CA PHE A 17 -19.99 18.66 -16.19
C PHE A 17 -20.12 17.68 -15.01
N VAL A 18 -20.35 18.18 -13.79
CA VAL A 18 -20.52 17.32 -12.60
C VAL A 18 -21.88 16.59 -12.59
N LYS A 19 -22.93 17.17 -13.19
CA LYS A 19 -24.27 16.54 -13.24
C LYS A 19 -24.47 15.53 -14.38
N ARG A 20 -23.55 15.44 -15.34
CA ARG A 20 -23.66 14.53 -16.50
C ARG A 20 -22.86 13.22 -16.37
N GLY A 21 -22.28 12.94 -15.20
CA GLY A 21 -21.56 11.68 -14.91
C GLY A 21 -22.26 10.74 -13.91
N ARG A 22 -23.46 11.08 -13.42
CA ARG A 22 -24.14 10.35 -12.32
C ARG A 22 -25.22 9.35 -12.79
N GLU A 23 -25.62 9.37 -14.07
CA GLU A 23 -26.74 8.54 -14.54
C GLU A 23 -26.29 7.20 -15.17
N GLU A 24 -25.13 7.14 -15.82
CA GLU A 24 -24.73 5.93 -16.59
C GLU A 24 -24.14 4.79 -15.73
N ASN A 25 -23.82 5.05 -14.46
CA ASN A 25 -23.20 4.07 -13.57
C ASN A 25 -24.14 3.50 -12.48
N LYS A 26 -25.46 3.73 -12.60
CA LYS A 26 -26.44 3.21 -11.62
C LYS A 26 -26.53 1.67 -11.64
N MET A 27 -26.36 1.05 -12.81
CA MET A 27 -26.39 -0.41 -12.94
C MET A 27 -25.12 -1.04 -12.36
N LEU A 28 -23.94 -0.48 -12.68
CA LEU A 28 -22.66 -0.96 -12.16
C LEU A 28 -22.54 -0.75 -10.64
N THR A 29 -23.02 0.40 -10.14
CA THR A 29 -22.98 0.72 -8.70
C THR A 29 -23.93 -0.17 -7.89
N ARG A 30 -25.07 -0.60 -8.47
CA ARG A 30 -25.98 -1.59 -7.85
C ARG A 30 -25.38 -2.99 -7.80
N LEU A 31 -24.72 -3.42 -8.88
CA LEU A 31 -24.03 -4.71 -8.94
C LEU A 31 -22.86 -4.79 -7.95
N ILE A 32 -22.12 -3.69 -7.77
CA ILE A 32 -21.01 -3.64 -6.82
C ILE A 32 -21.54 -3.64 -5.37
N THR A 33 -22.62 -2.91 -5.07
CA THR A 33 -23.19 -2.87 -3.71
C THR A 33 -23.97 -4.12 -3.30
N SER A 34 -24.44 -4.95 -4.23
CA SER A 34 -25.05 -6.26 -3.90
C SER A 34 -24.01 -7.28 -3.44
N SER A 35 -22.80 -7.25 -4.00
CA SER A 35 -21.74 -8.22 -3.69
C SER A 35 -21.10 -8.01 -2.32
N VAL A 36 -21.14 -6.78 -1.78
CA VAL A 36 -20.54 -6.46 -0.47
C VAL A 36 -21.37 -6.98 0.72
N ARG A 37 -22.66 -7.28 0.53
CA ARG A 37 -23.57 -7.69 1.61
C ARG A 37 -23.45 -9.17 2.02
N ALA A 38 -22.61 -9.95 1.37
CA ALA A 38 -22.50 -11.40 1.61
C ALA A 38 -21.50 -11.79 2.73
N MET A 39 -20.83 -10.81 3.35
CA MET A 39 -19.76 -10.98 4.36
C MET A 39 -20.27 -10.92 5.82
N SER A 40 -21.52 -11.33 6.08
CA SER A 40 -22.09 -11.34 7.45
C SER A 40 -22.43 -12.77 7.90
N GLY A 41 -21.47 -13.68 7.79
CA GLY A 41 -21.55 -15.02 8.38
C GLY A 41 -21.01 -15.03 9.81
N ASP A 42 -21.69 -15.72 10.73
CA ASP A 42 -21.30 -15.86 12.13
C ASP A 42 -19.96 -16.63 12.23
N LEU A 43 -18.97 -16.03 12.88
CA LEU A 43 -17.64 -16.62 13.11
C LEU A 43 -17.84 -17.92 13.93
N GLY A 44 -17.64 -19.07 13.29
CA GLY A 44 -17.85 -20.38 13.92
C GLY A 44 -19.18 -21.06 13.59
N SER A 45 -19.96 -20.56 12.62
CA SER A 45 -20.99 -21.38 11.98
C SER A 45 -20.30 -22.44 11.12
N GLY A 46 -20.40 -23.69 11.54
CA GLY A 46 -19.99 -24.84 10.74
C GLY A 46 -20.53 -24.79 9.32
N ALA A 47 -19.70 -25.20 8.36
CA ALA A 47 -19.94 -25.13 6.93
C ALA A 47 -20.44 -23.77 6.38
N GLY A 48 -19.54 -22.78 6.23
CA GLY A 48 -19.90 -21.60 5.44
C GLY A 48 -18.83 -20.53 5.24
N LYS A 49 -18.42 -20.38 3.96
CA LYS A 49 -17.92 -19.16 3.29
C LYS A 49 -16.42 -18.82 3.24
N GLY A 50 -15.47 -19.71 3.53
CA GLY A 50 -14.08 -19.38 3.19
C GLY A 50 -12.93 -20.33 3.53
N GLY A 51 -13.17 -21.43 4.24
CA GLY A 51 -12.15 -22.42 4.53
C GLY A 51 -12.81 -23.78 4.70
N GLY A 52 -12.18 -24.82 4.15
CA GLY A 52 -12.72 -26.19 4.18
C GLY A 52 -13.16 -26.61 5.58
N SER A 53 -14.13 -27.51 5.66
CA SER A 53 -14.71 -28.02 6.91
C SER A 53 -13.60 -28.41 7.89
N GLY A 54 -13.30 -27.52 8.84
CA GLY A 54 -12.16 -27.62 9.77
C GLY A 54 -12.34 -28.70 10.83
N GLY A 55 -12.84 -29.88 10.45
CA GLY A 55 -13.24 -30.97 11.33
C GLY A 55 -14.68 -30.87 11.82
N SER A 56 -15.19 -31.97 12.37
CA SER A 56 -16.57 -32.10 12.89
C SER A 56 -16.88 -31.13 14.04
N ILE A 57 -15.87 -30.62 14.75
CA ILE A 57 -16.00 -29.70 15.89
C ILE A 57 -16.44 -28.31 15.43
N ARG A 58 -15.82 -27.80 14.35
CA ARG A 58 -16.21 -26.54 13.72
C ARG A 58 -17.51 -26.69 12.95
N ASP A 59 -17.70 -27.83 12.29
CA ASP A 59 -18.89 -28.11 11.49
C ASP A 59 -20.17 -28.24 12.35
N ALA A 60 -20.04 -28.72 13.59
CA ALA A 60 -21.13 -28.77 14.54
C ALA A 60 -21.57 -27.38 15.06
N GLY A 61 -20.76 -26.33 14.87
CA GLY A 61 -21.17 -24.93 15.13
C GLY A 61 -21.56 -24.62 16.58
N GLY A 62 -20.97 -25.30 17.57
CA GLY A 62 -21.26 -25.12 18.99
C GLY A 62 -20.48 -23.99 19.68
N ALA A 63 -20.74 -23.77 20.98
CA ALA A 63 -20.02 -22.77 21.78
C ALA A 63 -18.49 -22.98 21.78
N PHE A 64 -18.04 -24.25 21.79
CA PHE A 64 -16.62 -24.59 21.68
C PHE A 64 -16.03 -24.26 20.29
N GLY A 65 -16.79 -24.46 19.21
CA GLY A 65 -16.36 -24.12 17.85
C GLY A 65 -16.17 -22.61 17.65
N LYS A 66 -16.99 -21.77 18.30
CA LYS A 66 -16.85 -20.31 18.27
C LYS A 66 -15.60 -19.83 19.02
N ILE A 67 -15.32 -20.41 20.19
CA ILE A 67 -14.12 -20.08 20.99
C ILE A 67 -12.85 -20.51 20.23
N GLU A 68 -12.87 -21.69 19.60
CA GLU A 68 -11.76 -22.20 18.79
C GLU A 68 -11.51 -21.33 17.55
N ALA A 69 -12.57 -20.90 16.85
CA ALA A 69 -12.47 -19.97 15.72
C ALA A 69 -11.80 -18.64 16.12
N GLY A 70 -12.20 -18.03 17.24
CA GLY A 70 -11.60 -16.77 17.69
C GLY A 70 -10.12 -16.90 18.08
N ARG A 71 -9.75 -18.00 18.75
CA ARG A 71 -8.34 -18.26 19.12
C ARG A 71 -7.46 -18.50 17.89
N GLU A 72 -7.97 -19.24 16.91
CA GLU A 72 -7.25 -19.45 15.66
C GLU A 72 -7.10 -18.14 14.89
N GLU A 73 -8.15 -17.33 14.76
CA GLU A 73 -8.09 -16.02 14.10
C GLU A 73 -7.05 -15.11 14.76
N GLU A 74 -7.03 -15.02 16.09
CA GLU A 74 -6.00 -14.28 16.83
C GLU A 74 -4.58 -14.78 16.53
N TYR A 75 -4.40 -16.10 16.46
CA TYR A 75 -3.10 -16.70 16.16
C TYR A 75 -2.63 -16.33 14.76
N PHE A 76 -3.50 -16.45 13.75
CA PHE A 76 -3.18 -16.12 12.36
C PHE A 76 -2.94 -14.62 12.17
N HIS A 77 -3.70 -13.76 12.84
CA HIS A 77 -3.45 -12.32 12.83
C HIS A 77 -2.06 -11.99 13.40
N LYS A 78 -1.72 -12.54 14.57
CA LYS A 78 -0.40 -12.35 15.19
C LYS A 78 0.72 -12.91 14.30
N LEU A 79 0.48 -14.00 13.60
CA LEU A 79 1.46 -14.59 12.69
C LEU A 79 1.69 -13.71 11.45
N GLY A 80 0.62 -13.20 10.83
CA GLY A 80 0.71 -12.26 9.71
C GLY A 80 1.45 -10.99 10.10
N ASP A 81 1.12 -10.41 11.25
CA ASP A 81 1.82 -9.23 11.78
C ASP A 81 3.31 -9.48 12.00
N LYS A 82 3.68 -10.66 12.51
CA LYS A 82 5.08 -11.03 12.72
C LYS A 82 5.83 -11.12 11.39
N GLN A 83 5.26 -11.78 10.39
CA GLN A 83 5.86 -11.89 9.06
C GLN A 83 6.05 -10.53 8.41
N LEU A 84 5.04 -9.65 8.49
CA LEU A 84 5.12 -8.29 7.96
C LEU A 84 6.20 -7.45 8.66
N LYS A 85 6.30 -7.55 10.00
CA LYS A 85 7.32 -6.85 10.78
C LYS A 85 8.73 -7.34 10.44
N GLU A 86 8.92 -8.65 10.29
CA GLU A 86 10.20 -9.23 9.90
C GLU A 86 10.61 -8.78 8.49
N PHE A 87 9.68 -8.81 7.54
CA PHE A 87 9.92 -8.32 6.19
C PHE A 87 10.31 -6.84 6.18
N GLN A 88 9.56 -5.98 6.89
CA GLN A 88 9.87 -4.55 7.02
C GLN A 88 11.24 -4.31 7.66
N LYS A 89 11.59 -5.08 8.69
CA LYS A 89 12.89 -4.99 9.36
C LYS A 89 14.03 -5.32 8.39
N ASN A 90 13.92 -6.44 7.68
CA ASN A 90 14.93 -6.87 6.71
C ASN A 90 15.12 -5.83 5.58
N MET A 91 14.03 -5.23 5.08
CA MET A 91 14.11 -4.17 4.07
C MET A 91 14.78 -2.90 4.61
N ASN A 92 14.46 -2.50 5.84
CA ASN A 92 15.09 -1.34 6.46
C ASN A 92 16.58 -1.56 6.74
N GLU A 93 16.99 -2.77 7.10
CA GLU A 93 18.40 -3.14 7.27
C GLU A 93 19.16 -3.08 5.95
N GLN A 94 18.60 -3.64 4.87
CA GLN A 94 19.20 -3.56 3.53
C GLN A 94 19.31 -2.12 3.03
N LYS A 95 18.28 -1.30 3.26
CA LYS A 95 18.32 0.13 2.92
C LYS A 95 19.49 0.85 3.60
N LYS A 96 19.67 0.64 4.91
CA LYS A 96 20.77 1.24 5.66
C LYS A 96 22.13 0.77 5.15
N PHE A 97 22.28 -0.52 4.89
CA PHE A 97 23.50 -1.08 4.34
C PHE A 97 23.88 -0.42 3.00
N HIS A 98 22.91 -0.29 2.08
CA HIS A 98 23.16 0.37 0.79
C HIS A 98 23.41 1.87 0.93
N GLU A 99 22.74 2.56 1.86
CA GLU A 99 23.02 3.97 2.15
C GLU A 99 24.46 4.18 2.66
N GLU A 100 24.96 3.27 3.50
CA GLU A 100 26.34 3.29 3.98
C GLU A 100 27.35 3.00 2.85
N GLU A 101 27.04 2.05 1.98
CA GLU A 101 27.87 1.71 0.83
C GLU A 101 27.97 2.86 -0.17
N ILE A 102 26.86 3.55 -0.45
CA ILE A 102 26.84 4.77 -1.28
C ILE A 102 27.76 5.82 -0.69
N LYS A 103 27.64 6.13 0.61
CA LYS A 103 28.50 7.13 1.27
C LYS A 103 29.99 6.77 1.18
N ARG A 104 30.33 5.49 1.36
CA ARG A 104 31.71 5.01 1.22
C ARG A 104 32.23 5.21 -0.21
N LEU A 105 31.42 4.86 -1.21
CA LEU A 105 31.77 5.03 -2.62
C LEU A 105 31.90 6.50 -3.01
N GLU A 106 31.02 7.36 -2.52
CA GLU A 106 31.11 8.82 -2.72
C GLU A 106 32.41 9.41 -2.16
N ALA A 107 32.83 8.97 -0.96
CA ALA A 107 34.10 9.39 -0.38
C ALA A 107 35.30 8.94 -1.23
N SER A 108 35.27 7.72 -1.78
CA SER A 108 36.31 7.23 -2.70
C SER A 108 36.33 8.05 -4.00
N LEU A 109 35.16 8.34 -4.56
CA LEU A 109 35.00 9.19 -5.75
C LEU A 109 35.57 10.59 -5.52
N ALA A 110 35.35 11.18 -4.35
CA ALA A 110 35.90 12.49 -4.01
C ALA A 110 37.44 12.48 -4.00
N ARG A 111 38.05 11.43 -3.42
CA ARG A 111 39.52 11.26 -3.42
C ARG A 111 40.06 11.09 -4.83
N HIS A 112 39.45 10.25 -5.65
CA HIS A 112 39.88 10.06 -7.03
C HIS A 112 39.72 11.33 -7.86
N LYS A 113 38.63 12.09 -7.68
CA LYS A 113 38.46 13.40 -8.32
C LYS A 113 39.57 14.38 -7.94
N GLU A 114 40.01 14.38 -6.69
CA GLU A 114 41.12 15.23 -6.26
C GLU A 114 42.45 14.78 -6.88
N GLN A 115 42.70 13.47 -6.96
CA GLN A 115 43.89 12.93 -7.64
C GLN A 115 43.93 13.29 -9.11
N VAL A 116 42.81 13.14 -9.83
CA VAL A 116 42.70 13.54 -11.24
C VAL A 116 42.99 15.04 -11.40
N LYS A 117 42.39 15.90 -10.59
CA LYS A 117 42.68 17.35 -10.61
C LYS A 117 44.13 17.70 -10.32
N LYS A 118 44.84 16.90 -9.51
CA LYS A 118 46.27 17.09 -9.24
C LYS A 118 47.11 16.71 -10.47
N LEU A 119 46.75 15.60 -11.13
CA LEU A 119 47.41 15.17 -12.36
C LEU A 119 47.17 16.18 -13.50
N ASP A 120 45.93 16.62 -13.72
CA ASP A 120 45.59 17.59 -14.77
C ASP A 120 46.39 18.91 -14.66
N LYS A 121 46.71 19.34 -13.42
CA LYS A 121 47.55 20.53 -13.19
C LYS A 121 49.01 20.28 -13.56
N LEU A 122 49.55 19.10 -13.25
CA LEU A 122 50.92 18.74 -13.60
C LEU A 122 51.11 18.62 -15.11
N ASP A 123 50.09 18.13 -15.83
CA ASP A 123 50.12 17.99 -17.28
C ASP A 123 49.94 19.36 -17.99
N GLY A 124 49.31 20.34 -17.36
CA GLY A 124 49.09 21.69 -17.92
C GLY A 124 50.27 22.66 -17.76
N ASP A 125 51.25 22.33 -16.93
CA ASP A 125 52.44 23.14 -16.68
C ASP A 125 53.66 22.69 -17.53
N SER A 126 53.47 21.75 -18.48
CA SER A 126 54.55 21.17 -19.30
C SER A 126 54.77 21.81 -20.68
N ASP A 127 54.23 23.01 -20.95
CA ASP A 127 54.40 23.77 -22.19
C ASP A 127 55.18 25.09 -22.00
#